data_AF-T5AE40-F1
#
_entry.id   AF-T5AE40-F1
#
_cell.length_a   1.000
_cell.length_b   1.000
_cell.length_c   1.000
_cell.angle_alpha   90.00
_cell.angle_beta   90.00
_cell.angle_gamma   90.00
#
_symmetry.space_group_name_H-M   'P 1'
#
loop_
_entity.id
_entity.type
_entity.pdbx_description
1 polymer ?
#
loop_
_entity_poly.entity_id
_entity_poly.type
_entity_poly.pdbx_seq_one_letter_code
_entity_poly.pdbx_strand_id
1 'polypeptide(L)'
;MSSSATAGVATLQRISAKALSDKMLAQAVVFHCALSQQRGPSAALRYLRERGDVLAALGIDAAPPQVVYVLHRGFSGWQKAYGEDERLTEAYRKELWQDDW
;
A
#
# COMPACT_ATOMS: atom_id res chain seq x y z
N MET A 1 -9.46 20.03 -49.52
CA MET A 1 -8.24 19.28 -49.17
C MET A 1 -8.49 18.63 -47.82
N SER A 2 -8.51 17.31 -47.84
CA SER A 2 -8.87 16.43 -46.73
C SER A 2 -7.67 16.20 -45.80
N SER A 3 -7.98 15.75 -44.57
CA SER A 3 -7.11 15.04 -43.62
C SER A 3 -6.13 15.92 -42.81
N SER A 4 -5.91 15.74 -41.51
CA SER A 4 -6.27 14.64 -40.60
C SER A 4 -6.20 15.17 -39.16
N ALA A 5 -7.25 14.97 -38.37
CA ALA A 5 -7.14 15.00 -36.92
C ALA A 5 -6.65 13.63 -36.46
N THR A 6 -5.38 13.52 -36.10
CA THR A 6 -4.84 12.30 -35.48
C THR A 6 -5.43 12.18 -34.07
N ALA A 7 -6.53 11.43 -33.96
CA ALA A 7 -6.97 10.84 -32.71
C ALA A 7 -5.88 9.86 -32.25
N GLY A 8 -5.00 10.33 -31.37
CA GLY A 8 -4.04 9.49 -30.67
C GLY A 8 -4.78 8.50 -29.78
N VAL A 9 -4.62 7.22 -30.09
CA VAL A 9 -5.17 6.07 -29.36
C VAL A 9 -4.80 6.19 -27.87
N ALA A 10 -5.81 6.36 -27.03
CA ALA A 10 -5.67 6.31 -25.58
C ALA A 10 -5.46 4.86 -25.13
N THR A 11 -4.21 4.44 -25.08
CA THR A 11 -3.81 3.11 -24.59
C THR A 11 -3.63 3.13 -23.08
N LEU A 12 -4.41 2.26 -22.42
CA LEU A 12 -4.32 1.73 -21.05
C LEU A 12 -4.26 2.72 -19.87
N GLN A 13 -5.40 2.79 -19.18
CA GLN A 13 -5.52 2.92 -17.71
C GLN A 13 -4.77 4.09 -17.05
N ARG A 14 -5.13 5.32 -17.45
CA ARG A 14 -5.20 6.43 -16.49
C ARG A 14 -6.40 6.23 -15.55
N ILE A 15 -6.31 5.29 -14.62
CA ILE A 15 -6.82 5.64 -13.29
C ILE A 15 -5.85 6.70 -12.83
N SER A 16 -6.27 7.96 -12.94
CA SER A 16 -5.48 9.09 -12.53
C SER A 16 -5.12 8.89 -11.06
N ALA A 17 -3.86 8.51 -10.79
CA ALA A 17 -3.25 8.52 -9.47
C ALA A 17 -3.46 9.86 -8.72
N LYS A 18 -3.83 10.91 -9.47
CA LYS A 18 -4.25 12.23 -8.96
C LYS A 18 -5.52 12.20 -8.07
N ALA A 19 -6.36 11.17 -8.17
CA ALA A 19 -7.62 11.10 -7.41
C ALA A 19 -7.55 10.17 -6.18
N LEU A 20 -6.52 9.33 -6.06
CA LEU A 20 -6.27 8.54 -4.84
C LEU A 20 -5.60 9.36 -3.73
N SER A 21 -5.59 10.69 -3.90
CA SER A 21 -5.23 11.73 -2.94
C SER A 21 -3.73 11.98 -2.78
N ASP A 22 -3.36 13.25 -3.02
CA ASP A 22 -2.06 13.85 -2.66
C ASP A 22 -1.74 13.68 -1.16
N LYS A 23 -2.73 13.31 -0.31
CA LYS A 23 -2.53 12.92 1.08
C LYS A 23 -2.22 11.42 1.28
N MET A 24 -2.47 10.54 0.31
CA MET A 24 -2.18 9.08 0.36
C MET A 24 -0.88 8.68 -0.33
N LEU A 25 -0.15 9.62 -0.94
CA LEU A 25 1.31 9.67 -0.86
C LEU A 25 1.81 9.82 0.61
N ALA A 26 1.01 9.32 1.56
CA ALA A 26 0.88 9.74 2.93
C ALA A 26 2.20 9.62 3.66
N GLN A 27 2.39 10.56 4.56
CA GLN A 27 3.44 10.61 5.55
C GLN A 27 3.59 9.32 6.38
N ALA A 28 2.73 8.31 6.23
CA ALA A 28 2.78 7.06 6.98
C ALA A 28 2.68 5.84 6.04
N VAL A 29 3.63 4.91 6.18
CA VAL A 29 3.60 3.58 5.54
C VAL A 29 3.47 2.53 6.63
N VAL A 30 2.43 1.70 6.59
CA VAL A 30 2.17 0.66 7.59
C VAL A 30 2.46 -0.71 6.99
N PHE A 31 3.43 -1.42 7.54
CA PHE A 31 3.72 -2.82 7.19
C PHE A 31 3.04 -3.77 8.16
N HIS A 32 2.64 -4.94 7.67
CA HIS A 32 2.17 -6.03 8.53
C HIS A 32 2.44 -7.39 7.88
N CYS A 33 2.26 -8.46 8.66
CA CYS A 33 2.02 -9.79 8.09
C CYS A 33 0.85 -10.44 8.83
N ALA A 34 0.81 -11.77 8.96
CA ALA A 34 -0.19 -12.44 9.79
C ALA A 34 -0.04 -12.04 11.27
N LEU A 35 1.14 -12.21 11.85
CA LEU A 35 1.44 -11.89 13.26
C LEU A 35 2.33 -10.66 13.46
N SER A 36 2.94 -10.15 12.38
CA SER A 36 3.97 -9.10 12.38
C SER A 36 5.20 -9.39 13.26
N GLN A 37 5.57 -10.66 13.45
CA GLN A 37 6.75 -11.04 14.25
C GLN A 37 8.07 -11.03 13.46
N GLN A 38 8.03 -11.36 12.17
CA GLN A 38 9.22 -11.44 11.31
C GLN A 38 9.03 -10.73 9.97
N ARG A 39 8.12 -11.24 9.12
CA ARG A 39 7.96 -10.74 7.74
C ARG A 39 7.56 -9.25 7.66
N GLY A 40 6.63 -8.80 8.50
CA GLY A 40 6.22 -7.39 8.57
C GLY A 40 7.40 -6.46 8.93
N PRO A 41 8.08 -6.69 10.06
CA PRO A 41 9.28 -5.94 10.44
C PRO A 41 10.40 -5.97 9.39
N SER A 42 10.70 -7.15 8.82
CA SER A 42 11.74 -7.26 7.79
C SER A 42 11.41 -6.49 6.52
N ALA A 43 10.15 -6.49 6.09
CA ALA A 43 9.70 -5.71 4.94
C ALA A 43 9.80 -4.19 5.20
N ALA A 44 9.44 -3.74 6.40
CA ALA A 44 9.59 -2.35 6.81
C ALA A 44 11.05 -1.88 6.78
N LEU A 45 11.97 -2.68 7.31
CA LEU A 45 13.41 -2.39 7.28
C LEU A 45 13.97 -2.37 5.87
N ARG A 46 13.57 -3.33 5.03
CA ARG A 46 13.97 -3.39 3.63
C ARG A 46 13.50 -2.15 2.88
N TYR A 47 12.25 -1.75 3.07
CA TYR A 47 11.69 -0.53 2.51
C TYR A 47 12.51 0.71 2.91
N LEU A 48 12.80 0.87 4.21
CA LEU A 48 13.60 1.99 4.70
C LEU A 48 14.98 2.07 4.04
N ARG A 49 15.61 0.92 3.77
CA ARG A 49 16.92 0.83 3.12
C ARG A 49 16.85 1.16 1.64
N GLU A 50 15.91 0.54 0.92
CA GLU A 50 15.87 0.57 -0.54
C GLU A 50 15.18 1.84 -1.10
N ARG A 51 14.34 2.51 -0.30
CA ARG A 51 13.59 3.69 -0.74
C ARG A 51 14.51 4.79 -1.26
N GLY A 52 15.61 5.09 -0.57
CA GLY A 52 16.56 6.13 -0.98
C GLY A 52 17.21 5.80 -2.33
N ASP A 53 17.70 4.58 -2.48
CA ASP A 53 18.36 4.10 -3.70
C ASP A 53 17.42 4.14 -4.91
N VAL A 54 16.16 3.73 -4.73
CA VAL A 54 15.14 3.77 -5.78
C VAL A 54 14.80 5.21 -6.17
N LEU A 55 14.64 6.12 -5.21
CA LEU A 55 14.37 7.53 -5.49
C LEU A 55 15.52 8.17 -6.27
N ALA A 56 16.76 7.92 -5.86
CA ALA A 56 17.95 8.40 -6.54
C ALA A 56 18.05 7.86 -7.98
N ALA A 57 17.81 6.56 -8.18
CA ALA A 57 17.81 5.93 -9.51
C ALA A 57 16.74 6.50 -10.46
N LEU A 58 15.65 7.04 -9.90
CA LEU A 58 14.58 7.70 -10.65
C LEU A 58 14.81 9.21 -10.84
N GLY A 59 15.90 9.78 -10.34
CA GLY A 59 16.18 11.21 -10.38
C GLY A 59 15.24 12.04 -9.50
N ILE A 60 14.74 11.46 -8.41
CA ILE A 60 13.85 12.13 -7.45
C ILE A 60 14.65 12.56 -6.23
N ASP A 61 15.15 13.79 -6.26
CA ASP A 61 16.05 14.32 -5.22
C ASP A 61 15.33 14.77 -3.94
N ALA A 62 14.01 14.97 -3.98
CA ALA A 62 13.24 15.52 -2.87
C ALA A 62 11.87 14.84 -2.71
N ALA A 63 11.88 13.56 -2.34
CA ALA A 63 10.63 12.89 -1.93
C ALA A 63 10.20 13.33 -0.52
N PRO A 64 8.89 13.51 -0.28
CA PRO A 64 8.38 13.79 1.06
C PRO A 64 8.84 12.75 2.09
N PRO A 65 9.13 13.15 3.34
CA PRO A 65 9.45 12.19 4.40
C PRO A 65 8.25 11.27 4.68
N GLN A 66 8.54 10.01 4.98
CA GLN A 66 7.54 9.01 5.36
C GLN A 66 7.94 8.37 6.70
N VAL A 67 6.98 8.33 7.62
CA VAL A 67 7.02 7.60 8.87
C VAL A 67 6.63 6.16 8.58
N VAL A 68 7.43 5.21 9.05
CA VAL A 68 7.17 3.79 8.83
C VAL A 68 6.70 3.15 10.12
N TYR A 69 5.55 2.49 10.06
CA TYR A 69 4.95 1.74 11.16
C TYR A 69 4.91 0.26 10.84
N VAL A 70 4.89 -0.56 11.89
CA VAL A 70 4.54 -1.98 11.80
C VAL A 70 3.27 -2.20 12.63
N LEU A 71 2.21 -2.73 12.01
CA LEU A 71 0.98 -3.05 12.73
C LEU A 71 1.23 -4.19 13.72
N HIS A 72 1.11 -3.86 15.01
CA HIS A 72 1.29 -4.82 16.09
C HIS A 72 0.30 -5.99 15.97
N ARG A 73 0.79 -7.22 16.21
CA ARG A 73 0.05 -8.50 16.05
C ARG A 73 -0.45 -8.80 14.63
N GLY A 74 -0.14 -7.96 13.65
CA GLY A 74 -0.49 -8.16 12.24
C GLY A 74 -2.00 -8.33 12.02
N PHE A 75 -2.35 -9.02 10.94
CA PHE A 75 -3.74 -9.28 10.61
C PHE A 75 -4.46 -10.15 11.65
N SER A 76 -3.76 -11.06 12.33
CA SER A 76 -4.33 -11.85 13.42
C SER A 76 -4.79 -10.99 14.60
N GLY A 77 -4.13 -9.87 14.87
CA GLY A 77 -4.60 -8.88 15.84
C GLY A 77 -5.73 -8.03 15.29
N TRP A 78 -5.61 -7.56 14.05
CA TRP A 78 -6.61 -6.74 13.37
C TRP A 78 -7.96 -7.43 13.30
N GLN A 79 -8.01 -8.67 12.81
CA GLN A 79 -9.26 -9.41 12.61
C GLN A 79 -10.03 -9.61 13.91
N LYS A 80 -9.34 -9.78 15.05
CA LYS A 80 -9.98 -9.91 16.37
C LYS A 80 -10.75 -8.64 16.77
N ALA A 81 -10.32 -7.47 16.30
CA ALA A 81 -10.94 -6.19 16.62
C ALA A 81 -11.91 -5.70 15.52
N TYR A 82 -11.56 -5.94 14.26
CA TYR A 82 -12.20 -5.30 13.09
C TYR A 82 -12.55 -6.26 11.96
N GLY A 83 -12.40 -7.58 12.14
CA GLY A 83 -12.58 -8.57 11.07
C GLY A 83 -13.97 -8.51 10.44
N GLU A 84 -15.02 -8.38 11.27
CA GLU A 84 -16.42 -8.31 10.81
C GLU A 84 -16.85 -6.91 10.35
N ASP A 85 -15.99 -5.88 10.46
CA ASP A 85 -16.30 -4.53 9.96
C ASP A 85 -15.91 -4.39 8.48
N GLU A 86 -16.89 -4.51 7.59
CA GLU A 86 -16.71 -4.44 6.13
C GLU A 86 -16.17 -3.09 5.62
N ARG A 87 -16.23 -2.02 6.45
CA ARG A 87 -15.62 -0.73 6.10
C ARG A 87 -14.09 -0.77 6.24
N LEU A 88 -13.58 -1.72 7.01
CA LEU A 88 -12.18 -1.83 7.43
C LEU A 88 -11.52 -3.12 6.94
N THR A 89 -12.30 -4.18 6.73
CA THR A 89 -11.82 -5.51 6.36
C THR A 89 -12.62 -6.07 5.20
N GLU A 90 -11.97 -6.30 4.07
CA GLU A 90 -12.56 -6.93 2.89
C GLU A 90 -12.40 -8.45 2.90
N ALA A 91 -13.36 -9.16 2.29
CA ALA A 91 -13.33 -10.62 2.10
C ALA A 91 -13.04 -11.43 3.38
N TYR A 92 -13.48 -10.92 4.54
CA TYR A 92 -13.31 -11.62 5.81
C TYR A 92 -14.15 -12.90 5.84
N ARG A 93 -13.53 -14.00 6.28
CA ARG A 93 -14.12 -15.33 6.36
C ARG A 93 -14.02 -15.80 7.80
N LYS A 94 -15.04 -15.49 8.60
CA LYS A 94 -15.06 -15.73 10.05
C LYS A 94 -14.70 -17.17 10.40
N GLU A 95 -15.13 -18.12 9.57
CA GLU A 95 -14.92 -19.56 9.77
C GLU A 95 -13.44 -19.95 9.77
N LEU A 96 -12.56 -19.19 9.10
CA LEU A 96 -11.11 -19.43 9.10
C LEU A 96 -10.44 -19.01 10.41
N TRP A 97 -11.17 -18.36 11.31
CA TRP A 97 -10.64 -17.74 12.53
C TRP A 97 -11.38 -18.19 13.80
N GLN A 98 -12.27 -19.17 13.71
CA GLN A 98 -13.03 -19.71 14.87
C GLN A 98 -12.18 -20.62 15.76
N ASP A 99 -11.13 -21.22 15.21
CA ASP A 99 -10.22 -22.07 15.97
C ASP A 99 -9.02 -21.24 16.43
N ASP A 100 -8.87 -21.09 17.75
CA ASP A 100 -7.73 -20.43 18.37
C ASP A 100 -6.44 -21.22 18.06
N TRP A 101 -5.68 -20.74 17.08
CA TRP A 101 -4.26 -21.08 16.88
C TRP A 101 -3.37 -20.36 17.89
#